data_AF-A0A385YQ42-F1
#
_entry.id   AF-A0A385YQ42-F1
#
_cell.length_a   1.000
_cell.length_b   1.000
_cell.length_c   1.000
_cell.angle_alpha   90.00
_cell.angle_beta   90.00
_cell.angle_gamma   90.00
#
_symmetry.space_group_name_H-M   'P 1'
#
loop_
_entity.id
_entity.type
_entity.pdbx_description
1 polymer ?
#
loop_
_entity_poly.entity_id
_entity_poly.type
_entity_poly.pdbx_seq_one_letter_code
_entity_poly.pdbx_strand_id
1 'polypeptide(L)'
;MLSIQHTANLTGATIMGDFWDLDELFQAFHTVLGDENKYYDWEGPRKRLLEVANDIHAASRGKNNLLLIGNGLSKDSMVAHEFVGPDKNVYFSFEILWPELLFTTVALNDFIRLYTHKHKYAMLDIHVTTLRKFQSLVGELLEKVSDPKDFIQFMTTISSGVTSVEDYAVQYVDMMNLQFIDFTKEQRTEILGKLALKFAVPNPEYDSVKEKVIAAANPTKSSISDMSLKKEYPEEIEW
;
A
#
# COMPACT_ATOMS: atom_id res chain seq x y z
N MET A 1 13.80 -1.42 11.59
CA MET A 1 13.55 -0.45 10.50
C MET A 1 12.61 -1.04 9.46
N LEU A 2 11.50 -0.32 9.20
CA LEU A 2 10.56 -0.61 8.13
C LEU A 2 11.27 -0.77 6.77
N SER A 3 10.98 -1.84 6.06
CA SER A 3 11.52 -2.19 4.75
C SER A 3 10.42 -2.80 3.87
N ILE A 4 10.55 -2.62 2.55
CA ILE A 4 9.67 -3.22 1.56
C ILE A 4 10.55 -3.86 0.48
N GLN A 5 10.23 -5.09 0.10
CA GLN A 5 10.98 -5.86 -0.90
C GLN A 5 10.03 -6.49 -1.92
N HIS A 6 10.47 -6.71 -3.15
CA HIS A 6 9.68 -7.50 -4.11
C HIS A 6 9.53 -8.93 -3.60
N THR A 7 8.35 -9.51 -3.81
CA THR A 7 8.20 -10.95 -3.68
C THR A 7 8.95 -11.67 -4.82
N ALA A 8 9.21 -12.97 -4.68
CA ALA A 8 10.09 -13.71 -5.58
C ALA A 8 9.60 -13.68 -7.04
N ASN A 9 8.29 -13.72 -7.25
CA ASN A 9 7.65 -13.71 -8.56
C ASN A 9 7.09 -12.35 -8.97
N LEU A 10 7.45 -11.29 -8.24
CA LEU A 10 7.01 -9.91 -8.50
C LEU A 10 5.47 -9.76 -8.48
N THR A 11 4.75 -10.71 -7.88
CA THR A 11 3.29 -10.64 -7.73
C THR A 11 2.89 -9.51 -6.77
N GLY A 12 3.76 -9.24 -5.81
CA GLY A 12 3.56 -8.22 -4.81
C GLY A 12 4.87 -7.72 -4.21
N ALA A 13 4.72 -7.18 -3.00
CA ALA A 13 5.82 -6.78 -2.16
C ALA A 13 5.64 -7.33 -0.75
N THR A 14 6.74 -7.64 -0.08
CA THR A 14 6.78 -8.00 1.34
C THR A 14 7.09 -6.75 2.14
N ILE A 15 6.16 -6.32 2.99
CA ILE A 15 6.37 -5.25 3.97
C ILE A 15 6.87 -5.91 5.26
N MET A 16 7.97 -5.39 5.81
CA MET A 16 8.62 -5.97 6.98
C MET A 16 9.21 -4.93 7.91
N GLY A 17 9.25 -5.24 9.21
CA GLY A 17 9.83 -4.39 10.23
C GLY A 17 9.83 -5.10 11.58
N ASP A 18 10.44 -4.48 12.59
CA ASP A 18 10.21 -4.94 13.96
C ASP A 18 8.79 -4.55 14.44
N PHE A 19 8.45 -4.92 15.68
CA PHE A 19 7.15 -4.60 16.25
C PHE A 19 6.83 -3.10 16.21
N TRP A 20 7.80 -2.25 16.54
CA TRP A 20 7.61 -0.81 16.64
C TRP A 20 7.46 -0.18 15.26
N ASP A 21 8.21 -0.65 14.26
CA ASP A 21 8.05 -0.19 12.87
C ASP A 21 6.62 -0.43 12.35
N LEU A 22 6.08 -1.63 12.56
CA LEU A 22 4.75 -2.00 12.05
C LEU A 22 3.63 -1.37 12.88
N ASP A 23 3.79 -1.27 14.21
CA ASP A 23 2.83 -0.57 15.05
C ASP A 23 2.78 0.92 14.71
N GLU A 24 3.93 1.58 14.54
CA GLU A 24 4.00 2.99 14.12
C GLU A 24 3.27 3.20 12.78
N LEU A 25 3.51 2.32 11.81
CA LEU A 25 2.83 2.37 10.51
C LEU A 25 1.31 2.18 10.67
N PHE A 26 0.88 1.19 11.44
CA PHE A 26 -0.54 0.94 11.71
C PHE A 26 -1.21 2.15 12.37
N GLN A 27 -0.61 2.73 13.41
CA GLN A 27 -1.13 3.92 14.09
C GLN A 27 -1.23 5.10 13.13
N ALA A 28 -0.26 5.27 12.23
CA ALA A 28 -0.29 6.32 11.22
C ALA A 28 -1.44 6.16 10.23
N PHE A 29 -1.67 4.94 9.71
CA PHE A 29 -2.84 4.62 8.88
C PHE A 29 -4.13 4.94 9.64
N HIS A 30 -4.32 4.37 10.83
CA HIS A 30 -5.54 4.53 11.61
C HIS A 30 -5.86 6.01 11.91
N THR A 31 -4.83 6.79 12.27
CA THR A 31 -4.99 8.21 12.63
C THR A 31 -5.36 9.07 11.42
N VAL A 32 -4.70 8.86 10.28
CA VAL A 32 -4.89 9.70 9.08
C VAL A 32 -6.18 9.34 8.34
N LEU A 33 -6.56 8.06 8.29
CA LEU A 33 -7.83 7.61 7.70
C LEU A 33 -9.05 8.11 8.51
N GLY A 34 -8.90 8.20 9.83
CA GLY A 34 -9.94 8.66 10.74
C GLY A 34 -11.16 7.75 10.84
N ASP A 35 -12.15 8.22 11.61
CA ASP A 35 -13.34 7.45 11.96
C ASP A 35 -14.27 7.20 10.77
N GLU A 36 -15.19 6.25 10.94
CA GLU A 36 -16.24 5.94 9.97
C GLU A 36 -17.10 7.17 9.67
N ASN A 37 -17.49 7.34 8.41
CA ASN A 37 -18.32 8.44 7.91
C ASN A 37 -17.66 9.82 8.01
N LYS A 38 -16.37 9.90 8.34
CA LYS A 38 -15.63 11.16 8.37
C LYS A 38 -15.43 11.76 6.98
N TYR A 39 -15.30 10.90 5.96
CA TYR A 39 -15.04 11.26 4.57
C TYR A 39 -15.96 10.45 3.65
N TYR A 40 -17.23 10.89 3.52
CA TYR A 40 -18.29 10.14 2.85
C TYR A 40 -17.90 9.68 1.43
N ASP A 41 -17.37 10.59 0.62
CA ASP A 41 -17.00 10.32 -0.78
C ASP A 41 -15.71 9.46 -0.89
N TRP A 42 -15.04 9.16 0.22
CA TRP A 42 -13.84 8.32 0.30
C TRP A 42 -14.08 7.00 1.05
N GLU A 43 -15.31 6.64 1.41
CA GLU A 43 -15.57 5.44 2.22
C GLU A 43 -15.10 4.14 1.54
N GLY A 44 -15.24 4.02 0.22
CA GLY A 44 -14.70 2.88 -0.54
C GLY A 44 -13.18 2.74 -0.37
N PRO A 45 -12.39 3.73 -0.82
CA PRO A 45 -10.94 3.76 -0.57
C PRO A 45 -10.56 3.57 0.90
N ARG A 46 -11.29 4.20 1.83
CA ARG A 46 -11.01 4.13 3.27
C ARG A 46 -11.11 2.69 3.79
N LYS A 47 -12.20 1.98 3.46
CA LYS A 47 -12.38 0.57 3.85
C LYS A 47 -11.21 -0.28 3.36
N ARG A 48 -10.78 -0.08 2.12
CA ARG A 48 -9.66 -0.82 1.52
C ARG A 48 -8.32 -0.51 2.18
N LEU A 49 -8.04 0.76 2.49
CA LEU A 49 -6.84 1.14 3.23
C LEU A 49 -6.84 0.63 4.69
N LEU A 50 -8.03 0.47 5.30
CA LEU A 50 -8.16 -0.16 6.61
C LEU A 50 -7.88 -1.67 6.57
N GLU A 51 -8.20 -2.36 5.47
CA GLU A 51 -7.81 -3.77 5.29
C GLU A 51 -6.27 -3.90 5.29
N VAL A 52 -5.57 -3.03 4.55
CA VAL A 52 -4.10 -2.97 4.59
C VAL A 52 -3.58 -2.66 6.00
N ALA A 53 -4.20 -1.71 6.71
CA ALA A 53 -3.85 -1.40 8.10
C ALA A 53 -4.05 -2.63 9.03
N ASN A 54 -5.11 -3.40 8.81
CA ASN A 54 -5.37 -4.62 9.57
C ASN A 54 -4.32 -5.70 9.30
N ASP A 55 -3.84 -5.83 8.05
CA ASP A 55 -2.77 -6.77 7.71
C ASP A 55 -1.44 -6.36 8.36
N ILE A 56 -1.12 -5.07 8.39
CA ILE A 56 0.05 -4.54 9.11
C ILE A 56 -0.01 -4.90 10.60
N HIS A 57 -1.18 -4.68 11.22
CA HIS A 57 -1.39 -4.97 12.63
C HIS A 57 -1.44 -6.47 12.95
N ALA A 58 -1.96 -7.29 12.03
CA ALA A 58 -1.91 -8.75 12.16
C ALA A 58 -0.46 -9.26 12.05
N ALA A 59 0.34 -8.69 11.14
CA ALA A 59 1.75 -9.02 10.99
C ALA A 59 2.54 -8.66 12.26
N SER A 60 2.33 -7.47 12.85
CA SER A 60 3.01 -7.07 14.10
C SER A 60 2.72 -7.99 15.29
N ARG A 61 1.60 -8.75 15.23
CA ARG A 61 1.22 -9.77 16.22
C ARG A 61 1.73 -11.18 15.90
N GLY A 62 2.54 -11.34 14.86
CA GLY A 62 3.15 -12.61 14.49
C GLY A 62 2.21 -13.58 13.74
N LYS A 63 1.13 -13.09 13.12
CA LYS A 63 0.19 -13.94 12.37
C LYS A 63 0.78 -14.49 11.05
N ASN A 64 1.83 -13.85 10.53
CA ASN A 64 2.39 -14.10 9.20
C ASN A 64 3.86 -14.58 9.31
N ASN A 65 4.78 -13.91 8.62
CA ASN A 65 6.16 -14.36 8.47
C ASN A 65 7.08 -13.75 9.52
N LEU A 66 8.12 -14.51 9.91
CA LEU A 66 9.17 -14.10 10.83
C LEU A 66 10.53 -14.21 10.16
N LEU A 67 11.31 -13.12 10.23
CA LEU A 67 12.64 -13.03 9.64
C LEU A 67 13.66 -12.63 10.71
N LEU A 68 14.87 -13.19 10.64
CA LEU A 68 15.98 -12.79 11.49
C LEU A 68 16.95 -11.91 10.72
N ILE A 69 16.94 -10.61 11.01
CA ILE A 69 17.74 -9.60 10.31
C ILE A 69 18.89 -9.15 11.19
N GLY A 70 20.10 -9.08 10.65
CA GLY A 70 21.28 -8.60 11.39
C GLY A 70 21.07 -7.20 11.96
N ASN A 71 21.38 -7.01 13.24
CA ASN A 71 21.13 -5.75 13.95
C ASN A 71 22.34 -4.81 14.02
N GLY A 72 23.41 -5.12 13.30
CA GLY A 72 24.63 -4.34 13.26
C GLY A 72 25.58 -4.58 14.43
N LEU A 73 25.24 -5.42 15.41
CA LEU A 73 26.17 -5.82 16.47
C LEU A 73 27.23 -6.77 15.90
N SER A 74 28.48 -6.29 15.88
CA SER A 74 29.64 -7.12 15.58
C SER A 74 30.19 -7.78 16.84
N LYS A 75 30.89 -8.91 16.67
CA LYS A 75 31.60 -9.58 17.78
C LYS A 75 32.57 -8.64 18.49
N ASP A 76 33.27 -7.80 17.73
CA ASP A 76 34.23 -6.83 18.29
C ASP A 76 33.53 -5.78 19.14
N SER A 77 32.35 -5.29 18.71
CA SER A 77 31.54 -4.34 19.47
C SER A 77 31.02 -4.97 20.78
N MET A 78 30.58 -6.23 20.72
CA MET A 78 30.13 -7.00 21.89
C MET A 78 31.25 -7.17 22.92
N VAL A 79 32.46 -7.55 22.46
CA VAL A 79 33.63 -7.71 23.33
C VAL A 79 34.05 -6.37 23.94
N ALA A 80 34.09 -5.31 23.14
CA ALA A 80 34.50 -3.98 23.60
C ALA A 80 33.57 -3.38 24.69
N HIS A 81 32.29 -3.76 24.69
CA HIS A 81 31.30 -3.28 25.66
C HIS A 81 30.92 -4.32 26.71
N GLU A 82 31.65 -5.44 26.80
CA GLU A 82 31.36 -6.56 27.70
C GLU A 82 29.89 -7.03 27.62
N PHE A 83 29.31 -6.97 26.42
CA PHE A 83 27.89 -7.23 26.16
C PHE A 83 27.71 -8.58 25.45
N VAL A 84 26.84 -9.43 25.98
CA VAL A 84 26.44 -10.70 25.35
C VAL A 84 24.97 -10.61 24.96
N GLY A 85 24.68 -10.66 23.66
CA GLY A 85 23.32 -10.58 23.16
C GLY A 85 23.19 -11.09 21.72
N PRO A 86 21.96 -11.19 21.21
CA PRO A 86 21.72 -11.61 19.83
C PRO A 86 22.26 -10.56 18.84
N ASP A 87 22.85 -11.02 17.75
CA ASP A 87 23.31 -10.20 16.61
C ASP A 87 22.23 -10.00 15.53
N LYS A 88 21.00 -10.47 15.81
CA LYS A 88 19.84 -10.39 14.92
C LYS A 88 18.61 -9.91 15.66
N ASN A 89 17.80 -9.11 14.97
CA ASN A 89 16.47 -8.70 15.38
C ASN A 89 15.42 -9.60 14.71
N VAL A 90 14.30 -9.78 15.40
CA VAL A 90 13.11 -10.42 14.83
C VAL A 90 12.32 -9.38 14.05
N TYR A 91 12.08 -9.66 12.78
CA TYR A 91 11.21 -8.88 11.91
C TYR A 91 9.95 -9.67 11.64
N PHE A 92 8.82 -8.97 11.67
CA PHE A 92 7.53 -9.45 11.22
C PHE A 92 7.30 -8.99 9.79
N SER A 93 6.61 -9.79 8.99
CA SER A 93 6.31 -9.39 7.62
C SER A 93 5.03 -9.99 7.06
N PHE A 94 4.51 -9.36 6.02
CA PHE A 94 3.38 -9.84 5.23
C PHE A 94 3.52 -9.40 3.77
N GLU A 95 2.90 -10.15 2.88
CA GLU A 95 2.86 -9.87 1.46
C GLU A 95 1.60 -9.09 1.07
N ILE A 96 1.74 -8.15 0.15
CA ILE A 96 0.66 -7.36 -0.44
C ILE A 96 0.83 -7.33 -1.96
N LEU A 97 -0.27 -7.48 -2.69
CA LEU A 97 -0.27 -7.42 -4.16
C LEU A 97 0.18 -6.05 -4.68
N TRP A 98 0.89 -6.03 -5.81
CA TRP A 98 1.36 -4.78 -6.40
C TRP A 98 0.23 -3.78 -6.73
N PRO A 99 -0.88 -4.18 -7.39
CA PRO A 99 -1.96 -3.24 -7.65
C PRO A 99 -2.57 -2.67 -6.35
N GLU A 100 -2.73 -3.49 -5.32
CA GLU A 100 -3.19 -3.07 -3.99
C GLU A 100 -2.24 -2.05 -3.34
N LEU A 101 -0.93 -2.30 -3.40
CA LEU A 101 0.09 -1.42 -2.84
C LEU A 101 0.18 -0.08 -3.59
N LEU A 102 0.05 -0.11 -4.91
CA LEU A 102 0.04 1.10 -5.76
C LEU A 102 -1.22 1.93 -5.52
N PHE A 103 -2.39 1.30 -5.47
CA PHE A 103 -3.63 1.97 -5.11
C PHE A 103 -3.52 2.60 -3.71
N THR A 104 -3.04 1.85 -2.72
CA THR A 104 -2.80 2.34 -1.35
C THR A 104 -1.91 3.57 -1.36
N THR A 105 -0.81 3.52 -2.11
CA THR A 105 0.14 4.65 -2.25
C THR A 105 -0.54 5.89 -2.82
N VAL A 106 -1.38 5.74 -3.85
CA VAL A 106 -2.12 6.87 -4.45
C VAL A 106 -3.20 7.39 -3.50
N ALA A 107 -4.01 6.51 -2.94
CA ALA A 107 -5.12 6.85 -2.05
C ALA A 107 -4.65 7.60 -0.79
N LEU A 108 -3.49 7.23 -0.23
CA LEU A 108 -2.91 7.92 0.92
C LEU A 108 -2.70 9.42 0.69
N ASN A 109 -2.50 9.88 -0.55
CA ASN A 109 -2.40 11.32 -0.83
C ASN A 109 -3.66 12.09 -0.44
N ASP A 110 -4.83 11.52 -0.72
CA ASP A 110 -6.11 12.14 -0.40
C ASP A 110 -6.33 12.19 1.10
N PHE A 111 -6.11 11.08 1.80
CA PHE A 111 -6.28 11.05 3.25
C PHE A 111 -5.28 11.95 3.97
N ILE A 112 -4.02 12.01 3.51
CA ILE A 112 -3.04 12.98 4.02
C ILE A 112 -3.54 14.41 3.78
N ARG A 113 -4.03 14.74 2.57
CA ARG A 113 -4.58 16.07 2.25
C ARG A 113 -5.77 16.41 3.16
N LEU A 114 -6.74 15.52 3.27
CA LEU A 114 -7.93 15.67 4.12
C LEU A 114 -7.60 15.80 5.61
N TYR A 115 -6.59 15.07 6.09
CA TYR A 115 -6.07 15.17 7.45
C TYR A 115 -5.36 16.51 7.67
N THR A 116 -4.40 16.85 6.80
CA THR A 116 -3.56 18.06 6.93
C THR A 116 -4.35 19.36 6.90
N HIS A 117 -5.49 19.43 6.20
CA HIS A 117 -6.37 20.61 6.19
C HIS A 117 -6.82 21.07 7.58
N LYS A 118 -6.82 20.17 8.57
CA LYS A 118 -7.23 20.46 9.97
C LYS A 118 -6.04 20.64 10.92
N HIS A 119 -4.79 20.56 10.44
CA HIS A 119 -3.59 20.53 11.28
C HIS A 119 -2.62 21.68 10.96
N LYS A 120 -2.24 22.45 11.99
CA LYS A 120 -1.42 23.67 11.86
C LYS A 120 0.01 23.43 11.36
N TYR A 121 0.60 22.28 11.67
CA TYR A 121 1.98 21.92 11.34
C TYR A 121 2.06 20.55 10.66
N ALA A 122 1.16 20.31 9.69
CA ALA A 122 0.94 18.97 9.15
C ALA A 122 2.18 18.33 8.47
N MET A 123 3.12 19.13 7.98
CA MET A 123 4.39 18.63 7.41
C MET A 123 5.34 18.03 8.46
N LEU A 124 5.15 18.36 9.74
CA LEU A 124 5.92 17.83 10.88
C LEU A 124 5.10 16.83 11.71
N ASP A 125 3.90 16.51 11.25
CA ASP A 125 3.06 15.50 11.90
C ASP A 125 3.71 14.13 11.71
N ILE A 126 3.86 13.39 12.81
CA ILE A 126 4.54 12.10 12.81
C ILE A 126 3.82 11.09 11.93
N HIS A 127 2.49 11.06 11.96
CA HIS A 127 1.70 10.11 11.17
C HIS A 127 1.79 10.43 9.68
N VAL A 128 1.72 11.72 9.31
CA VAL A 128 1.95 12.15 7.92
C VAL A 128 3.36 11.77 7.47
N THR A 129 4.38 12.00 8.30
CA THR A 129 5.77 11.69 7.96
C THR A 129 6.00 10.18 7.80
N THR A 130 5.41 9.36 8.66
CA THR A 130 5.47 7.89 8.58
C THR A 130 4.81 7.37 7.30
N LEU A 131 3.63 7.89 6.93
CA LEU A 131 2.98 7.49 5.68
C LEU A 131 3.75 7.96 4.44
N ARG A 132 4.36 9.16 4.49
CA ARG A 132 5.22 9.64 3.41
C ARG A 132 6.48 8.79 3.26
N LYS A 133 7.11 8.37 4.37
CA LYS A 133 8.20 7.40 4.36
C LYS A 133 7.77 6.07 3.73
N PHE A 134 6.59 5.56 4.09
CA PHE A 134 6.02 4.36 3.46
C PHE A 134 5.85 4.53 1.94
N GLN A 135 5.23 5.63 1.48
CA GLN A 135 5.11 5.93 0.04
C GLN A 135 6.48 6.03 -0.66
N SER A 136 7.49 6.60 0.00
CA SER A 136 8.86 6.67 -0.53
C SER A 136 9.51 5.29 -0.67
N LEU A 137 9.30 4.39 0.30
CA LEU A 137 9.80 3.01 0.22
C LEU A 137 9.15 2.24 -0.95
N VAL A 138 7.85 2.46 -1.20
CA VAL A 138 7.17 1.91 -2.38
C VAL A 138 7.76 2.48 -3.67
N GLY A 139 8.02 3.79 -3.71
CA GLY A 139 8.68 4.44 -4.85
C GLY A 139 10.07 3.89 -5.14
N GLU A 140 10.92 3.73 -4.12
CA GLU A 140 12.26 3.13 -4.27
C GLU A 140 12.19 1.71 -4.82
N LEU A 141 11.18 0.94 -4.40
CA LEU A 141 10.98 -0.41 -4.89
C LEU A 141 10.51 -0.42 -6.34
N LEU A 142 9.56 0.47 -6.70
CA LEU A 142 9.03 0.60 -8.05
C LEU A 142 10.11 1.03 -9.06
N GLU A 143 11.02 1.92 -8.66
CA GLU A 143 12.14 2.41 -9.49
C GLU A 143 13.03 1.29 -10.01
N LYS A 144 13.22 0.23 -9.22
CA LYS A 144 14.14 -0.88 -9.54
C LYS A 144 13.67 -1.76 -10.70
N VAL A 145 12.40 -1.69 -11.07
CA VAL A 145 11.76 -2.60 -12.03
C VAL A 145 10.95 -1.90 -13.11
N SER A 146 10.67 -0.60 -12.96
CA SER A 146 9.87 0.17 -13.91
C SER A 146 10.73 0.83 -14.97
N ASP A 147 10.13 1.11 -16.14
CA ASP A 147 10.74 2.01 -17.11
C ASP A 147 10.96 3.40 -16.46
N PRO A 148 12.15 4.02 -16.62
CA PRO A 148 12.46 5.30 -15.99
C PRO A 148 11.45 6.41 -16.31
N LYS A 149 10.87 6.41 -17.53
CA LYS A 149 9.86 7.39 -17.93
C LYS A 149 8.58 7.21 -17.13
N ASP A 150 8.10 5.97 -17.01
CA ASP A 150 6.88 5.65 -16.27
C ASP A 150 7.06 5.96 -14.78
N PHE A 151 8.22 5.63 -14.21
CA PHE A 151 8.57 5.96 -12.82
C PHE A 151 8.57 7.47 -12.55
N ILE A 152 9.30 8.25 -13.36
CA ILE A 152 9.36 9.71 -13.20
C ILE A 152 7.97 10.33 -13.31
N GLN A 153 7.17 9.86 -14.27
CA GLN A 153 5.80 10.35 -14.44
C GLN A 153 4.95 10.02 -13.21
N PHE A 154 4.99 8.78 -12.71
CA PHE A 154 4.25 8.37 -11.52
C PHE A 154 4.64 9.20 -10.30
N MET A 155 5.95 9.32 -10.01
CA MET A 155 6.45 10.10 -8.87
C MET A 155 6.06 11.58 -8.96
N THR A 156 6.15 12.17 -10.15
CA THR A 156 5.71 13.55 -10.39
C THR A 156 4.22 13.69 -10.10
N THR A 157 3.39 12.79 -10.62
CA THR A 157 1.94 12.83 -10.41
C THR A 157 1.57 12.71 -8.93
N ILE A 158 2.11 11.73 -8.20
CA ILE A 158 1.78 11.55 -6.78
C ILE A 158 2.32 12.68 -5.90
N SER A 159 3.42 13.34 -6.28
CA SER A 159 3.97 14.48 -5.54
C SER A 159 3.21 15.79 -5.79
N SER A 160 2.53 15.91 -6.93
CA SER A 160 1.84 17.14 -7.34
C SER A 160 0.56 17.44 -6.54
N GLY A 161 0.02 16.44 -5.84
CA GLY A 161 -1.24 16.54 -5.10
C GLY A 161 -2.51 16.50 -5.96
N VAL A 162 -2.37 16.23 -7.26
CA VAL A 162 -3.47 16.22 -8.25
C VAL A 162 -4.18 14.86 -8.32
N THR A 163 -3.62 13.80 -7.71
CA THR A 163 -4.30 12.51 -7.59
C THR A 163 -5.54 12.64 -6.70
N SER A 164 -6.62 11.94 -7.08
CA SER A 164 -7.83 11.80 -6.25
C SER A 164 -8.42 10.42 -6.41
N VAL A 165 -8.89 9.85 -5.30
CA VAL A 165 -9.68 8.62 -5.21
C VAL A 165 -11.07 8.90 -4.62
N GLU A 166 -11.55 10.13 -4.73
CA GLU A 166 -12.94 10.49 -4.44
C GLU A 166 -13.91 9.70 -5.33
N ASP A 167 -14.96 9.13 -4.73
CA ASP A 167 -15.94 8.25 -5.38
C ASP A 167 -15.28 7.15 -6.22
N TYR A 168 -14.18 6.57 -5.73
CA TYR A 168 -13.44 5.57 -6.49
C TYR A 168 -14.20 4.24 -6.57
N ALA A 169 -14.30 3.68 -7.78
CA ALA A 169 -14.81 2.32 -7.98
C ALA A 169 -13.73 1.30 -7.56
N VAL A 170 -13.68 0.96 -6.27
CA VAL A 170 -12.67 0.05 -5.67
C VAL A 170 -12.62 -1.33 -6.34
N GLN A 171 -13.69 -1.74 -7.01
CA GLN A 171 -13.75 -2.96 -7.81
C GLN A 171 -12.69 -2.96 -8.93
N TYR A 172 -12.28 -1.79 -9.43
CA TYR A 172 -11.20 -1.70 -10.39
C TYR A 172 -9.88 -2.24 -9.81
N VAL A 173 -9.62 -2.00 -8.52
CA VAL A 173 -8.41 -2.52 -7.84
C VAL A 173 -8.47 -4.04 -7.76
N ASP A 174 -9.65 -4.62 -7.46
CA ASP A 174 -9.82 -6.08 -7.46
C ASP A 174 -9.63 -6.69 -8.86
N MET A 175 -10.15 -6.04 -9.90
CA MET A 175 -9.90 -6.47 -11.27
C MET A 175 -8.41 -6.46 -11.59
N MET A 176 -7.69 -5.41 -11.20
CA MET A 176 -6.24 -5.32 -11.42
C MET A 176 -5.50 -6.37 -10.60
N ASN A 177 -5.86 -6.60 -9.34
CA ASN A 177 -5.28 -7.65 -8.50
C ASN A 177 -5.44 -9.04 -9.14
N LEU A 178 -6.65 -9.41 -9.55
CA LEU A 178 -6.93 -10.70 -10.16
C LEU A 178 -6.18 -10.88 -11.49
N GLN A 179 -6.11 -9.84 -12.32
CA GLN A 179 -5.30 -9.86 -13.54
C GLN A 179 -3.80 -10.02 -13.24
N PHE A 180 -3.30 -9.34 -12.21
CA PHE A 180 -1.89 -9.34 -11.88
C PHE A 180 -1.41 -10.68 -11.30
N ILE A 181 -2.28 -11.38 -10.57
CA ILE A 181 -2.05 -12.75 -10.12
C ILE A 181 -1.90 -13.69 -11.33
N ASP A 182 -2.73 -13.54 -12.36
CA ASP A 182 -2.72 -14.41 -13.55
C ASP A 182 -1.50 -14.20 -14.48
N PHE A 183 -0.69 -13.15 -14.27
CA PHE A 183 0.47 -12.85 -15.12
C PHE A 183 1.73 -13.64 -14.75
N THR A 184 2.62 -13.84 -15.71
CA THR A 184 3.98 -14.34 -15.44
C THR A 184 4.86 -13.22 -14.86
N LYS A 185 5.98 -13.59 -14.23
CA LYS A 185 6.96 -12.62 -13.71
C LYS A 185 7.45 -11.63 -14.79
N GLU A 186 7.66 -12.10 -16.02
CA GLU A 186 8.09 -11.27 -17.14
C GLU A 186 7.03 -10.24 -17.52
N GLN A 187 5.76 -10.69 -17.61
CA GLN A 187 4.63 -9.81 -17.89
C GLN A 187 4.48 -8.75 -16.79
N ARG A 188 4.56 -9.15 -15.52
CA ARG A 188 4.53 -8.22 -14.37
C ARG A 188 5.63 -7.17 -14.46
N THR A 189 6.85 -7.59 -14.81
CA THR A 189 7.98 -6.67 -14.98
C THR A 189 7.73 -5.64 -16.07
N GLU A 190 7.18 -6.05 -17.22
CA GLU A 190 6.91 -5.13 -18.34
C GLU A 190 5.81 -4.10 -18.03
N ILE A 191 4.80 -4.49 -17.24
CA ILE A 191 3.60 -3.67 -17.04
C ILE A 191 3.61 -2.85 -15.76
N LEU A 192 4.46 -3.15 -14.77
CA LEU A 192 4.32 -2.59 -13.42
C LEU A 192 4.38 -1.06 -13.38
N GLY A 193 5.29 -0.44 -14.14
CA GLY A 193 5.35 1.02 -14.26
C GLY A 193 4.06 1.62 -14.86
N LYS A 194 3.55 1.00 -15.94
CA LYS A 194 2.29 1.41 -16.58
C LYS A 194 1.09 1.21 -15.66
N LEU A 195 1.09 0.14 -14.86
CA LEU A 195 0.06 -0.15 -13.87
C LEU A 195 0.02 0.94 -12.78
N ALA A 196 1.18 1.41 -12.31
CA ALA A 196 1.24 2.51 -11.35
C ALA A 196 0.56 3.78 -11.89
N LEU A 197 0.77 4.09 -13.18
CA LEU A 197 0.11 5.21 -13.84
C LEU A 197 -1.42 5.02 -13.95
N LYS A 198 -1.91 3.79 -14.17
CA LYS A 198 -3.35 3.51 -14.24
C LYS A 198 -4.12 3.94 -12.98
N PHE A 199 -3.46 3.96 -11.82
CA PHE A 199 -4.06 4.44 -10.56
C PHE A 199 -3.88 5.94 -10.33
N ALA A 200 -2.81 6.53 -10.85
CA ALA A 200 -2.43 7.91 -10.56
C ALA A 200 -3.02 8.94 -11.54
N VAL A 201 -3.33 8.55 -12.78
CA VAL A 201 -3.84 9.45 -13.84
C VAL A 201 -5.22 9.00 -14.35
N PRO A 202 -6.02 9.91 -14.95
CA PRO A 202 -7.26 9.54 -15.62
C PRO A 202 -7.05 8.41 -16.63
N ASN A 203 -7.92 7.41 -16.58
CA ASN A 203 -7.75 6.17 -17.31
C ASN A 203 -9.10 5.70 -17.88
N PRO A 204 -9.25 5.63 -19.22
CA PRO A 204 -10.50 5.19 -19.86
C PRO A 204 -10.94 3.79 -19.46
N GLU A 205 -9.99 2.90 -19.11
CA GLU A 205 -10.31 1.56 -18.61
C GLU A 205 -11.02 1.63 -17.26
N TYR A 206 -10.53 2.48 -16.36
CA TYR A 206 -11.18 2.75 -15.08
C TYR A 206 -12.55 3.39 -15.27
N ASP A 207 -12.67 4.39 -16.16
CA ASP A 207 -13.95 5.06 -16.41
C ASP A 207 -15.03 4.06 -16.87
N SER A 208 -14.67 3.14 -17.79
CA SER A 208 -15.58 2.08 -18.23
C SER A 208 -16.01 1.14 -17.10
N VAL A 209 -15.12 0.85 -16.16
CA VAL A 209 -15.45 0.03 -14.98
C VAL A 209 -16.36 0.80 -14.03
N LYS A 210 -16.05 2.07 -13.73
CA LYS A 210 -16.87 2.93 -12.88
C LYS A 210 -18.29 3.08 -13.42
N GLU A 211 -18.46 3.28 -14.73
CA GLU A 211 -19.78 3.34 -15.37
C GLU A 211 -20.60 2.05 -15.15
N LYS A 212 -19.97 0.88 -15.29
CA LYS A 212 -20.63 -0.41 -15.06
C LYS A 212 -21.03 -0.60 -13.60
N VAL A 213 -20.17 -0.19 -12.66
CA VAL A 213 -20.45 -0.26 -11.22
C VAL A 213 -21.62 0.66 -10.87
N ILE A 214 -21.64 1.90 -11.38
CA ILE A 214 -22.76 2.83 -11.19
C ILE A 214 -24.06 2.25 -11.75
N ALA A 215 -24.02 1.71 -12.98
CA ALA A 215 -25.18 1.10 -13.60
C ALA A 215 -25.73 -0.09 -12.79
N ALA A 216 -24.85 -0.86 -12.13
CA ALA A 216 -25.24 -1.97 -11.27
C ALA A 216 -25.74 -1.53 -9.88
N ALA A 217 -25.22 -0.41 -9.34
CA ALA A 217 -25.63 0.15 -8.06
C ALA A 217 -27.00 0.86 -8.12
N ASN A 218 -27.29 1.54 -9.24
CA ASN A 218 -28.51 2.35 -9.42
C ASN A 218 -29.83 1.63 -9.10
N PRO A 219 -30.09 0.39 -9.55
CA PRO A 219 -31.36 -0.30 -9.26
C PRO A 219 -31.56 -0.60 -7.77
N THR A 220 -30.48 -0.76 -7.02
CA THR A 220 -30.53 -1.12 -5.59
C THR A 220 -30.39 0.09 -4.67
N LYS A 221 -30.07 1.28 -5.22
CA LYS A 221 -29.72 2.50 -4.46
C LYS A 221 -28.58 2.26 -3.45
N SER A 222 -27.73 1.28 -3.72
CA SER A 222 -26.54 1.01 -2.91
C SER A 222 -25.43 1.98 -3.26
N SER A 223 -24.47 2.18 -2.36
CA SER A 223 -23.24 2.87 -2.71
C SER A 223 -22.45 2.06 -3.75
N ILE A 224 -21.71 2.74 -4.64
CA ILE A 224 -20.79 2.06 -5.56
C ILE A 224 -19.73 1.25 -4.81
N SER A 225 -19.38 1.66 -3.59
CA SER A 225 -18.41 0.96 -2.74
C SER A 225 -18.95 -0.31 -2.09
N ASP A 226 -20.27 -0.48 -2.03
CA ASP A 226 -20.89 -1.69 -1.47
C ASP A 226 -21.10 -2.80 -2.53
N MET A 227 -20.85 -2.48 -3.80
CA MET A 227 -20.92 -3.45 -4.88
C MET A 227 -19.73 -4.41 -4.81
N SER A 228 -19.97 -5.71 -4.91
CA SER A 228 -18.91 -6.71 -4.92
C SER A 228 -18.68 -7.28 -6.32
N LEU A 229 -17.43 -7.59 -6.64
CA LEU A 229 -17.10 -8.42 -7.81
C LEU A 229 -17.41 -9.88 -7.51
N LYS A 230 -18.09 -10.55 -8.44
CA LYS A 230 -18.45 -11.97 -8.31
C LYS A 230 -17.27 -12.94 -8.47
N LYS A 231 -16.06 -12.45 -8.79
CA LYS A 231 -14.87 -13.30 -8.98
C LYS A 231 -14.14 -13.40 -7.65
N GLU A 232 -13.91 -14.63 -7.19
CA GLU A 232 -13.16 -14.91 -5.97
C GLU A 232 -11.66 -14.85 -6.25
N TYR A 233 -10.90 -14.45 -5.23
CA TYR A 233 -9.45 -14.56 -5.22
C TYR A 233 -9.03 -16.02 -5.06
N PRO A 234 -7.91 -16.45 -5.65
CA PRO A 234 -7.39 -17.79 -5.43
C PRO A 234 -7.00 -17.99 -3.97
N GLU A 235 -7.16 -19.22 -3.47
CA GLU A 235 -6.78 -19.59 -2.10
C GLU A 235 -5.26 -19.45 -1.85
N GLU A 236 -4.46 -19.72 -2.89
CA GLU A 236 -3.01 -19.61 -2.86
C GLU A 236 -2.54 -18.60 -3.92
N ILE A 237 -1.63 -17.72 -3.50
CA ILE A 237 -0.97 -16.74 -4.37
C ILE A 237 0.50 -17.14 -4.47
N GLU A 238 0.98 -17.28 -5.70
CA GLU A 238 2.41 -17.46 -5.94
C GLU A 238 3.12 -16.10 -5.81
N TRP A 239 3.76 -15.88 -4.67
CA TRP A 239 4.41 -14.61 -4.34
C TRP A 239 5.72 -14.39 -5.09
#